data_AF-A0A0V0S7P6-F1
#
_entry.id   AF-A0A0V0S7P6-F1
#
_cell.length_a   1.000
_cell.length_b   1.000
_cell.length_c   1.000
_cell.angle_alpha   90.00
_cell.angle_beta   90.00
_cell.angle_gamma   90.00
#
_symmetry.space_group_name_H-M   'P 1'
#
loop_
_entity.id
_entity.type
_entity.pdbx_description
1 polymer ?
#
loop_
_entity_poly.entity_id
_entity_poly.type
_entity_poly.pdbx_seq_one_letter_code
_entity_poly.pdbx_strand_id
1 'polypeptide(L)'
;MLLRNIFRKFSTATGAAVSKEMLMKLRKKTSFSFVNCRKALEKFHYDFELAEKWLYETAQKEGWQKAAKLATRNACQGLVATFCDKNFGILVEVNCETDFVAKNEQFQNLVRAVTVSCHEQLQHQQSLFPKNEALFNKCKIPSDYLESIEVNFEKNRKQVKELMATSMVHFGEKINLRRSTILTVTDEIFLVNYAHPRCSAGDEKILLGQYGAIVAFQTANTIVDEEEKKLIGKQLCQHIVGMNPTSIGEFDADSNEKPENTANSKMQNETNENDIEEEDGDDAESFQRTELNNETELMRQSFLLAPNMTVADYAKCKQIVVLDFERFQMLFFIIFTCLHHGTAYNITDAMITQWLDSMAKLDKFSSRQFELVLDFQIAADKATGPLDKLIKYLSPEALKLPTVQALFDLANFYTPKLGIQEDETPEKMQKIEAFLDEVMKSSVIRLLVNHFKLAGVQEVDTIDEFRMWIKKKWFTTYARRNEEGINDSSLFEHFFFGEIVEEEEKVLGLHYWLRYFLLESAGQITYLGYKMKEEESYATVAYKWNGFRKDSGSMLLRTTPEFEIALFSMGYLFKPKRIQFGRCTFAVASHEAEENGIMYYTSTFVKSPKCKKPKA
;
A
#
# COMPACT_ATOMS: atom_id res chain seq x y z
N MET A 1 25.65 -38.28 39.45
CA MET A 1 26.83 -38.03 38.59
C MET A 1 27.37 -39.36 38.11
N LEU A 2 27.05 -39.85 36.90
CA LEU A 2 27.81 -40.91 36.18
C LEU A 2 27.24 -41.36 34.81
N LEU A 3 26.43 -40.56 34.11
CA LEU A 3 25.89 -40.94 32.79
C LEU A 3 25.97 -39.79 31.77
N ARG A 4 27.17 -39.25 31.55
CA ARG A 4 27.42 -38.25 30.48
C ARG A 4 28.67 -38.49 29.62
N ASN A 5 29.40 -39.60 29.82
CA ASN A 5 30.74 -39.78 29.22
C ASN A 5 30.95 -41.04 28.35
N ILE A 6 29.92 -41.80 27.94
CA ILE A 6 30.10 -43.08 27.22
C ILE A 6 29.54 -43.07 25.78
N PHE A 7 29.42 -41.91 25.13
CA PHE A 7 29.23 -41.85 23.67
C PHE A 7 30.19 -40.87 22.98
N ARG A 8 31.43 -40.80 23.50
CA ARG A 8 32.60 -40.28 22.78
C ARG A 8 33.51 -41.46 22.46
N LYS A 9 33.72 -41.70 21.15
CA LYS A 9 34.60 -42.68 20.49
C LYS A 9 33.84 -43.84 19.85
N PHE A 10 33.36 -43.62 18.63
CA PHE A 10 33.56 -44.50 17.46
C PHE A 10 33.00 -43.78 16.21
N SER A 11 33.83 -42.97 15.57
CA SER A 11 33.91 -42.79 14.11
C SER A 11 34.93 -41.68 13.82
N THR A 12 36.20 -42.06 13.84
CA THR A 12 37.26 -41.32 13.13
C THR A 12 37.26 -41.85 11.69
N ALA A 13 36.40 -41.29 10.85
CA ALA A 13 36.66 -41.20 9.42
C ALA A 13 37.02 -39.73 9.17
N THR A 14 38.27 -39.49 8.77
CA THR A 14 38.79 -38.18 8.36
C THR A 14 38.03 -37.69 7.13
N GLY A 15 36.92 -36.97 7.33
CA GLY A 15 36.35 -36.14 6.29
C GLY A 15 37.29 -34.96 6.08
N ALA A 16 38.07 -34.96 5.00
CA ALA A 16 38.91 -33.83 4.64
C ALA A 16 38.02 -32.57 4.62
N ALA A 17 38.30 -31.57 5.44
CA ALA A 17 37.54 -30.33 5.41
C ALA A 17 37.72 -29.68 4.03
N VAL A 18 36.63 -29.22 3.41
CA VAL A 18 36.67 -28.54 2.10
C VAL A 18 37.69 -27.40 2.16
N SER A 19 38.75 -27.47 1.36
CA SER A 19 39.75 -26.40 1.29
C SER A 19 39.10 -25.09 0.89
N LYS A 20 39.29 -24.03 1.69
CA LYS A 20 38.77 -22.68 1.44
C LYS A 20 39.16 -22.18 0.04
N GLU A 21 40.36 -22.53 -0.42
CA GLU A 21 40.86 -22.18 -1.74
C GLU A 21 40.08 -22.84 -2.87
N MET A 22 39.80 -24.15 -2.75
CA MET A 22 39.03 -24.90 -3.75
C MET A 22 37.57 -24.41 -3.81
N LEU A 23 36.97 -24.12 -2.64
CA LEU A 23 35.63 -23.56 -2.56
C LEU A 23 35.56 -22.16 -3.21
N MET A 24 36.56 -21.30 -2.95
CA MET A 24 36.66 -20.00 -3.62
C MET A 24 36.88 -20.14 -5.13
N LYS A 25 37.71 -21.09 -5.57
CA LYS A 25 37.95 -21.36 -7.00
C LYS A 25 36.67 -21.80 -7.71
N LEU A 26 35.92 -22.74 -7.15
CA LEU A 26 34.66 -23.23 -7.75
C LEU A 26 33.59 -22.13 -7.77
N ARG A 27 33.48 -21.33 -6.71
CA ARG A 27 32.57 -20.18 -6.68
C ARG A 27 32.97 -19.10 -7.68
N LYS A 28 34.26 -18.75 -7.78
CA LYS A 28 34.71 -17.74 -8.76
C LYS A 28 34.45 -18.20 -10.20
N LYS A 29 34.55 -19.50 -10.47
CA LYS A 29 34.30 -20.06 -11.80
C LYS A 29 32.81 -20.13 -12.16
N THR A 30 31.97 -20.54 -11.21
CA THR A 30 30.55 -20.87 -11.48
C THR A 30 29.56 -19.83 -10.96
N SER A 31 30.00 -18.94 -10.07
CA SER A 31 29.21 -17.91 -9.37
C SER A 31 28.10 -18.43 -8.43
N PHE A 32 27.93 -19.76 -8.28
CA PHE A 32 26.93 -20.35 -7.39
C PHE A 32 27.15 -19.97 -5.90
N SER A 33 26.08 -20.09 -5.11
CA SER A 33 26.15 -19.91 -3.65
C SER A 33 27.23 -20.79 -3.00
N PHE A 34 27.89 -20.29 -1.96
CA PHE A 34 28.91 -21.04 -1.22
C PHE A 34 28.38 -22.37 -0.66
N VAL A 35 27.10 -22.42 -0.30
CA VAL A 35 26.44 -23.62 0.21
C VAL A 35 26.35 -24.69 -0.89
N ASN A 36 25.96 -24.29 -2.10
CA ASN A 36 25.86 -25.20 -3.23
C ASN A 36 27.25 -25.68 -3.68
N CYS A 37 28.23 -24.78 -3.79
CA CYS A 37 29.60 -25.16 -4.15
C CYS A 37 30.20 -26.14 -3.13
N ARG A 38 29.93 -25.96 -1.83
CA ARG A 38 30.39 -26.87 -0.78
C ARG A 38 29.74 -28.25 -0.93
N LYS A 39 28.41 -28.29 -1.06
CA LYS A 39 27.62 -29.52 -1.26
C LYS A 39 28.09 -30.29 -2.49
N ALA A 40 28.40 -29.59 -3.58
CA ALA A 40 28.91 -30.18 -4.81
C ALA A 40 30.28 -30.85 -4.59
N LEU A 41 31.23 -30.13 -3.99
CA LEU A 41 32.57 -30.65 -3.72
C LEU A 41 32.55 -31.86 -2.78
N GLU A 42 31.74 -31.82 -1.73
CA GLU A 42 31.59 -32.94 -0.79
C GLU A 42 31.01 -34.19 -1.48
N LYS A 43 30.05 -33.99 -2.40
CA LYS A 43 29.36 -35.09 -3.10
C LYS A 43 30.28 -35.85 -4.06
N PHE A 44 31.21 -35.18 -4.71
CA PHE A 44 32.13 -35.80 -5.68
C PHE A 44 33.55 -35.93 -5.14
N HIS A 45 33.71 -36.06 -3.81
CA HIS A 45 35.00 -36.29 -3.17
C HIS A 45 36.09 -35.29 -3.62
N TYR A 46 35.71 -34.02 -3.77
CA TYR A 46 36.58 -32.91 -4.19
C TYR A 46 37.03 -32.93 -5.65
N ASP A 47 36.36 -33.72 -6.51
CA ASP A 47 36.50 -33.63 -7.96
C ASP A 47 35.84 -32.34 -8.48
N PHE A 48 36.66 -31.45 -9.01
CA PHE A 48 36.25 -30.12 -9.45
C PHE A 48 35.34 -30.16 -10.68
N GLU A 49 35.62 -31.02 -11.65
CA GLU A 49 34.90 -31.07 -12.93
C GLU A 49 33.53 -31.69 -12.75
N LEU A 50 33.46 -32.78 -11.97
CA LEU A 50 32.18 -33.41 -11.62
C LEU A 50 31.32 -32.50 -10.74
N ALA A 51 31.92 -31.79 -9.77
CA ALA A 51 31.20 -30.84 -8.94
C ALA A 51 30.63 -29.67 -9.77
N GLU A 52 31.39 -29.12 -10.71
CA GLU A 52 30.93 -28.07 -11.62
C GLU A 52 29.77 -28.55 -12.50
N LYS A 53 29.92 -29.70 -13.16
CA LYS A 53 28.86 -30.28 -14.00
C LYS A 53 27.58 -30.54 -13.20
N TRP A 54 27.71 -31.08 -12.00
CA TRP A 54 26.57 -31.35 -11.15
C TRP A 54 25.83 -30.09 -10.70
N LEU A 55 26.53 -28.97 -10.45
CA LEU A 55 25.88 -27.70 -10.09
C LEU A 55 24.92 -27.23 -11.18
N TYR A 56 25.38 -27.22 -12.43
CA TYR A 56 24.56 -26.80 -13.57
C TYR A 56 23.38 -27.76 -13.83
N GLU A 57 23.61 -29.07 -13.79
CA GLU A 57 22.55 -30.06 -13.98
C GLU A 57 21.49 -30.00 -12.87
N THR A 58 21.92 -29.80 -11.63
CA THR A 58 21.02 -29.68 -10.47
C THR A 58 20.19 -28.41 -10.54
N ALA A 59 20.77 -27.29 -10.98
CA ALA A 59 20.03 -26.04 -11.16
C ALA A 59 18.87 -26.18 -12.15
N GLN A 60 19.06 -26.94 -13.23
CA GLN A 60 18.00 -27.22 -14.21
C GLN A 60 16.93 -28.16 -13.63
N LYS A 61 17.34 -29.24 -12.96
CA LYS A 61 16.41 -30.27 -12.46
C LYS A 61 15.61 -29.82 -11.24
N GLU A 62 16.25 -29.13 -10.30
CA GLU A 62 15.66 -28.76 -9.01
C GLU A 62 15.12 -27.31 -9.00
N GLY A 63 15.28 -26.56 -10.10
CA GLY A 63 14.85 -25.16 -10.24
C GLY A 63 13.43 -24.90 -9.74
N TRP A 64 12.48 -25.66 -10.27
CA TRP A 64 11.05 -25.53 -9.93
C TRP A 64 10.73 -25.86 -8.47
N GLN A 65 11.31 -26.94 -7.96
CA GLN A 65 11.12 -27.33 -6.56
C GLN A 65 11.72 -26.30 -5.61
N LYS A 66 12.85 -25.70 -5.99
CA LYS A 66 13.49 -24.64 -5.23
C LYS A 66 12.66 -23.36 -5.29
N ALA A 67 12.15 -22.98 -6.47
CA ALA A 67 11.26 -21.83 -6.64
C ALA A 67 10.02 -21.93 -5.75
N ALA A 68 9.35 -23.09 -5.74
CA ALA A 68 8.19 -23.32 -4.88
C ALA A 68 8.51 -23.17 -3.38
N LYS A 69 9.67 -23.67 -2.94
CA LYS A 69 10.14 -23.53 -1.53
C LYS A 69 10.51 -22.10 -1.15
N LEU A 70 10.89 -21.27 -2.12
CA LEU A 70 11.30 -19.89 -1.91
C LEU A 70 10.14 -18.90 -2.13
N ALA A 71 9.00 -19.34 -2.71
CA ALA A 71 7.90 -18.48 -3.11
C ALA A 71 7.31 -17.63 -1.97
N THR A 72 7.32 -18.12 -0.73
CA THR A 72 6.81 -17.39 0.45
C THR A 72 7.80 -16.38 1.02
N ARG A 73 9.05 -16.35 0.54
CA ARG A 73 10.08 -15.41 1.04
C ARG A 73 9.88 -14.00 0.51
N ASN A 74 10.41 -13.02 1.23
CA ASN A 74 10.33 -11.62 0.85
C ASN A 74 11.52 -11.24 -0.05
N ALA A 75 11.23 -10.74 -1.26
CA ALA A 75 12.21 -10.22 -2.19
C ALA A 75 12.00 -8.70 -2.36
N CYS A 76 12.70 -7.92 -1.52
CA CYS A 76 12.55 -6.46 -1.45
C CYS A 76 13.74 -5.70 -2.06
N GLN A 77 14.86 -6.38 -2.30
CA GLN A 77 16.00 -5.83 -3.03
C GLN A 77 15.87 -6.18 -4.51
N GLY A 78 16.78 -5.72 -5.37
CA GLY A 78 16.71 -5.99 -6.81
C GLY A 78 17.16 -4.81 -7.66
N LEU A 79 16.73 -4.82 -8.92
CA LEU A 79 17.05 -3.81 -9.91
C LEU A 79 15.82 -3.45 -10.75
N VAL A 80 15.74 -2.17 -11.08
CA VAL A 80 14.93 -1.66 -12.17
C VAL A 80 15.80 -1.56 -13.41
N ALA A 81 15.33 -2.14 -14.51
CA ALA A 81 15.87 -1.92 -15.85
C ALA A 81 14.99 -0.94 -16.61
N THR A 82 15.62 -0.06 -17.36
CA THR A 82 14.96 0.80 -18.33
C THR A 82 15.59 0.57 -19.70
N PHE A 83 14.77 0.54 -20.75
CA PHE A 83 15.22 0.41 -22.12
C PHE A 83 14.49 1.40 -23.01
N CYS A 84 15.21 2.05 -23.91
CA CYS A 84 14.64 2.89 -24.96
C CYS A 84 15.27 2.54 -26.31
N ASP A 85 14.43 2.30 -27.32
CA ASP A 85 14.85 2.18 -28.71
C ASP A 85 13.78 2.76 -29.63
N LYS A 86 14.10 3.90 -30.26
CA LYS A 86 13.22 4.66 -31.15
C LYS A 86 11.83 4.88 -30.52
N ASN A 87 10.87 4.05 -30.89
CA ASN A 87 9.46 4.17 -30.60
C ASN A 87 9.03 3.36 -29.35
N PHE A 88 9.97 2.65 -28.72
CA PHE A 88 9.68 1.77 -27.58
C PHE A 88 10.44 2.22 -26.33
N GLY A 89 9.72 2.31 -25.22
CA GLY A 89 10.25 2.48 -23.87
C GLY A 89 9.80 1.32 -22.99
N ILE A 90 10.69 0.74 -22.19
CA ILE A 90 10.37 -0.41 -21.35
C ILE A 90 10.97 -0.18 -19.95
N LEU A 91 10.15 -0.37 -18.91
CA LEU A 91 10.62 -0.50 -17.53
C LEU A 91 10.30 -1.91 -17.04
N VAL A 92 11.28 -2.54 -16.38
CA VAL A 92 11.11 -3.86 -15.74
C VAL A 92 11.70 -3.81 -14.33
N GLU A 93 10.96 -4.32 -13.36
CA GLU A 93 11.44 -4.48 -11.98
C GLU A 93 11.61 -5.97 -11.66
N VAL A 94 12.85 -6.37 -11.34
CA VAL A 94 13.18 -7.73 -10.92
C VAL A 94 13.78 -7.70 -9.52
N ASN A 95 13.12 -8.40 -8.61
CA ASN A 95 13.47 -8.42 -7.19
C ASN A 95 14.28 -9.65 -6.81
N CYS A 96 15.11 -9.49 -5.77
CA CYS A 96 15.83 -10.55 -5.06
C CYS A 96 15.75 -10.32 -3.54
N GLU A 97 16.26 -11.26 -2.72
CA GLU A 97 16.22 -11.13 -1.26
C GLU A 97 17.28 -10.12 -0.76
N THR A 98 18.50 -10.14 -1.33
CA THR A 98 19.63 -9.34 -0.82
C THR A 98 20.25 -8.39 -1.86
N ASP A 99 20.84 -7.30 -1.38
CA ASP A 99 21.55 -6.34 -2.23
C ASP A 99 22.84 -6.94 -2.84
N PHE A 100 23.40 -7.97 -2.20
CA PHE A 100 24.53 -8.74 -2.74
C PHE A 100 24.18 -9.44 -4.04
N VAL A 101 22.95 -10.00 -4.16
CA VAL A 101 22.48 -10.59 -5.41
C VAL A 101 22.16 -9.51 -6.43
N ALA A 102 21.54 -8.39 -6.04
CA ALA A 102 21.27 -7.27 -6.95
C ALA A 102 22.56 -6.72 -7.60
N LYS A 103 23.68 -6.69 -6.86
CA LYS A 103 25.00 -6.23 -7.36
C LYS A 103 25.73 -7.29 -8.20
N ASN A 104 25.26 -8.54 -8.25
CA ASN A 104 25.90 -9.61 -8.99
C ASN A 104 25.72 -9.45 -10.51
N GLU A 105 26.78 -9.67 -11.28
CA GLU A 105 26.77 -9.52 -12.74
C GLU A 105 25.81 -10.47 -13.45
N GLN A 106 25.67 -11.72 -12.97
CA GLN A 106 24.74 -12.68 -13.56
C GLN A 106 23.28 -12.32 -13.27
N PHE A 107 22.99 -11.73 -12.10
CA PHE A 107 21.66 -11.20 -11.81
C PHE A 107 21.37 -10.00 -12.73
N GLN A 108 22.31 -9.08 -12.90
CA GLN A 108 22.18 -7.98 -13.86
C GLN A 108 21.94 -8.48 -15.28
N ASN A 109 22.64 -9.54 -15.71
CA ASN A 109 22.43 -10.16 -17.02
C ASN A 109 21.05 -10.81 -17.16
N LEU A 110 20.53 -11.44 -16.10
CA LEU A 110 19.15 -11.91 -16.06
C LEU A 110 18.16 -10.75 -16.28
N VAL A 111 18.31 -9.65 -15.54
CA VAL A 111 17.42 -8.49 -15.68
C VAL A 111 17.49 -7.90 -17.10
N ARG A 112 18.69 -7.80 -17.69
CA ARG A 112 18.87 -7.38 -19.10
C ARG A 112 18.16 -8.33 -20.05
N ALA A 113 18.30 -9.64 -19.88
CA ALA A 113 17.66 -10.63 -20.73
C ALA A 113 16.12 -10.56 -20.69
N VAL A 114 15.55 -10.37 -19.49
CA VAL A 114 14.09 -10.14 -19.33
C VAL A 114 13.66 -8.83 -19.99
N THR A 115 14.51 -7.80 -19.97
CA THR A 115 14.19 -6.52 -20.64
C THR A 115 14.23 -6.66 -22.16
N VAL A 116 15.24 -7.36 -22.69
CA VAL A 116 15.36 -7.65 -24.12
C VAL A 116 14.18 -8.49 -24.61
N SER A 117 13.70 -9.45 -23.82
CA SER A 117 12.56 -10.27 -24.22
C SER A 117 11.26 -9.50 -24.33
N CYS A 118 11.06 -8.50 -23.46
CA CYS A 118 9.96 -7.56 -23.60
C CYS A 118 10.05 -6.87 -24.97
N HIS A 119 11.23 -6.41 -25.37
CA HIS A 119 11.43 -5.75 -26.66
C HIS A 119 11.23 -6.68 -27.87
N GLU A 120 11.83 -7.87 -27.87
CA GLU A 120 11.70 -8.85 -28.96
C GLU A 120 10.24 -9.26 -29.19
N GLN A 121 9.49 -9.47 -28.10
CA GLN A 121 8.07 -9.81 -28.19
C GLN A 121 7.26 -8.70 -28.85
N LEU A 122 7.54 -7.43 -28.54
CA LEU A 122 6.88 -6.27 -29.16
C LEU A 122 7.15 -6.17 -30.66
N GLN A 123 8.38 -6.46 -31.09
CA GLN A 123 8.73 -6.47 -32.52
C GLN A 123 7.93 -7.52 -33.28
N HIS A 124 7.69 -8.70 -32.69
CA HIS A 124 6.89 -9.76 -33.29
C HIS A 124 5.38 -9.53 -33.21
N GLN A 125 4.91 -8.75 -32.23
CA GLN A 125 3.50 -8.50 -31.96
C GLN A 125 3.03 -7.09 -32.36
N GLN A 126 3.67 -6.46 -33.35
CA GLN A 126 3.25 -5.16 -33.91
C GLN A 126 1.76 -5.12 -34.33
N SER A 127 1.10 -6.27 -34.51
CA SER A 127 -0.34 -6.41 -34.79
C SER A 127 -1.27 -6.38 -33.55
N LEU A 128 -0.74 -6.53 -32.33
CA LEU A 128 -1.51 -6.52 -31.07
C LEU A 128 -1.68 -5.13 -30.47
N PHE A 129 -0.88 -4.17 -30.92
CA PHE A 129 -1.12 -2.77 -30.61
C PHE A 129 -2.11 -2.25 -31.65
N PRO A 130 -3.27 -1.71 -31.23
CA PRO A 130 -4.21 -1.15 -32.19
C PRO A 130 -3.46 -0.10 -33.02
N LYS A 131 -3.64 -0.15 -34.35
CA LYS A 131 -3.35 0.99 -35.23
C LYS A 131 -4.34 2.13 -34.95
N ASN A 132 -4.54 2.46 -33.68
CA ASN A 132 -5.30 3.63 -33.29
C ASN A 132 -4.41 4.84 -33.55
N GLU A 133 -5.02 5.91 -34.03
CA GLU A 133 -4.44 7.23 -34.33
C GLU A 133 -3.83 7.93 -33.10
N ALA A 134 -3.67 7.24 -31.98
CA ALA A 134 -3.09 7.79 -30.76
C ALA A 134 -1.56 7.90 -30.90
N LEU A 135 -1.04 9.11 -30.66
CA LEU A 135 0.38 9.42 -30.73
C LEU A 135 1.23 8.60 -29.73
N PHE A 136 0.60 8.11 -28.66
CA PHE A 136 1.25 7.47 -27.52
C PHE A 136 0.38 6.36 -26.93
N ASN A 137 1.00 5.27 -26.46
CA ASN A 137 0.35 4.20 -25.70
C ASN A 137 1.24 3.73 -24.54
N LYS A 138 0.65 3.48 -23.37
CA LYS A 138 1.31 2.92 -22.19
C LYS A 138 0.55 1.68 -21.74
N CYS A 139 1.25 0.55 -21.59
CA CYS A 139 0.65 -0.72 -21.19
C CYS A 139 1.50 -1.40 -20.11
N LYS A 140 0.84 -1.93 -19.08
CA LYS A 140 1.45 -2.81 -18.08
C LYS A 140 1.36 -4.26 -18.60
N ILE A 141 2.48 -4.96 -18.68
CA ILE A 141 2.44 -6.40 -19.00
C ILE A 141 2.36 -7.20 -17.69
N PRO A 142 1.37 -8.12 -17.56
CA PRO A 142 1.30 -9.06 -16.44
C PRO A 142 2.57 -9.92 -16.32
N SER A 143 3.09 -10.10 -15.11
CA SER A 143 4.31 -10.88 -14.88
C SER A 143 4.21 -12.31 -15.40
N ASP A 144 3.06 -12.98 -15.23
CA ASP A 144 2.82 -14.35 -15.71
C ASP A 144 3.00 -14.48 -17.23
N TYR A 145 2.63 -13.43 -17.96
CA TYR A 145 2.82 -13.38 -19.41
C TYR A 145 4.32 -13.28 -19.75
N LEU A 146 5.04 -12.34 -19.13
CA LEU A 146 6.48 -12.18 -19.35
C LEU A 146 7.27 -13.44 -18.97
N GLU A 147 6.87 -14.09 -17.89
CA GLU A 147 7.45 -15.34 -17.41
C GLU A 147 7.35 -16.47 -18.44
N SER A 148 6.33 -16.45 -19.31
CA SER A 148 6.12 -17.45 -20.35
C SER A 148 6.96 -17.24 -21.63
N ILE A 149 7.57 -16.05 -21.80
CA ILE A 149 8.29 -15.67 -23.02
C ILE A 149 9.61 -16.44 -23.12
N GLU A 150 9.93 -16.95 -24.32
CA GLU A 150 11.23 -17.54 -24.63
C GLU A 150 12.27 -16.48 -24.97
N VAL A 151 13.47 -16.63 -24.40
CA VAL A 151 14.55 -15.66 -24.57
C VAL A 151 15.85 -16.39 -24.87
N ASN A 152 16.71 -15.76 -25.66
CA ASN A 152 18.05 -16.27 -25.90
C ASN A 152 18.98 -15.82 -24.77
N PHE A 153 19.33 -16.74 -23.87
CA PHE A 153 20.25 -16.48 -22.76
C PHE A 153 21.43 -17.44 -22.86
N GLU A 154 22.65 -16.90 -22.91
CA GLU A 154 23.90 -17.69 -23.03
C GLU A 154 23.86 -18.74 -24.16
N LYS A 155 23.32 -18.36 -25.33
CA LYS A 155 23.18 -19.18 -26.55
C LYS A 155 22.17 -20.33 -26.46
N ASN A 156 21.28 -20.33 -25.45
CA ASN A 156 20.17 -21.27 -25.34
C ASN A 156 18.84 -20.52 -25.27
N ARG A 157 17.81 -21.06 -25.94
CA ARG A 157 16.43 -20.57 -25.79
C ARG A 157 15.78 -21.22 -24.58
N LYS A 158 15.28 -20.39 -23.66
CA LYS A 158 14.56 -20.82 -22.45
C LYS A 158 13.47 -19.82 -22.10
N GLN A 159 12.43 -20.28 -21.40
CA GLN A 159 11.42 -19.37 -20.89
C GLN A 159 11.98 -18.52 -19.74
N VAL A 160 11.51 -17.28 -19.59
CA VAL A 160 11.91 -16.38 -18.50
C VAL A 160 11.74 -17.06 -17.14
N LYS A 161 10.61 -17.75 -16.91
CA LYS A 161 10.37 -18.50 -15.67
C LYS A 161 11.39 -19.60 -15.39
N GLU A 162 11.90 -20.28 -16.43
CA GLU A 162 12.95 -21.30 -16.28
C GLU A 162 14.30 -20.66 -15.94
N LEU A 163 14.60 -19.51 -16.54
CA LEU A 163 15.80 -18.75 -16.21
C LEU A 163 15.76 -18.21 -14.79
N MET A 164 14.62 -17.69 -14.35
CA MET A 164 14.41 -17.25 -12.97
C MET A 164 14.53 -18.41 -11.99
N ALA A 165 13.90 -19.57 -12.27
CA ALA A 165 14.01 -20.76 -11.44
C ALA A 165 15.44 -21.31 -11.35
N THR A 166 16.17 -21.32 -12.48
CA THR A 166 17.60 -21.69 -12.51
C THR A 166 18.42 -20.72 -11.65
N SER A 167 18.14 -19.41 -11.79
CA SER A 167 18.81 -18.35 -11.04
C SER A 167 18.55 -18.45 -9.54
N MET A 168 17.35 -18.82 -9.11
CA MET A 168 17.03 -19.06 -7.70
C MET A 168 17.86 -20.19 -7.09
N VAL A 169 18.17 -21.24 -7.86
CA VAL A 169 19.09 -22.30 -7.39
C VAL A 169 20.52 -21.76 -7.35
N HIS A 170 20.90 -21.00 -8.37
CA HIS A 170 22.22 -20.42 -8.49
C HIS A 170 22.58 -19.51 -7.30
N PHE A 171 21.73 -18.53 -7.02
CA PHE A 171 21.90 -17.59 -5.91
C PHE A 171 21.47 -18.17 -4.56
N GLY A 172 20.48 -19.08 -4.56
CA GLY A 172 19.87 -19.61 -3.34
C GLY A 172 18.82 -18.68 -2.72
N GLU A 173 18.41 -17.64 -3.44
CA GLU A 173 17.46 -16.60 -3.03
C GLU A 173 16.23 -16.60 -3.95
N LYS A 174 15.09 -16.14 -3.42
CA LYS A 174 13.90 -15.85 -4.22
C LYS A 174 14.24 -14.75 -5.22
N ILE A 175 13.85 -14.97 -6.47
CA ILE A 175 13.84 -13.96 -7.53
C ILE A 175 12.41 -13.77 -7.97
N ASN A 176 11.97 -12.54 -8.18
CA ASN A 176 10.60 -12.27 -8.59
C ASN A 176 10.54 -11.19 -9.67
N LEU A 177 9.76 -11.43 -10.72
CA LEU A 177 9.47 -10.43 -11.73
C LEU A 177 8.26 -9.63 -11.23
N ARG A 178 8.52 -8.45 -10.63
CA ARG A 178 7.48 -7.74 -9.87
C ARG A 178 6.48 -7.04 -10.79
N ARG A 179 6.98 -6.28 -11.76
CA ARG A 179 6.16 -5.49 -12.68
C ARG A 179 6.95 -5.09 -13.91
N SER A 180 6.20 -4.74 -14.96
CA SER A 180 6.75 -4.15 -16.17
C SER A 180 5.79 -3.11 -16.76
N THR A 181 6.33 -2.17 -17.51
CA THR A 181 5.55 -1.18 -18.26
C THR A 181 6.23 -0.91 -19.58
N ILE A 182 5.42 -0.79 -20.62
CA ILE A 182 5.86 -0.54 -21.99
C ILE A 182 5.18 0.72 -22.49
N LEU A 183 5.96 1.58 -23.11
CA LEU A 183 5.57 2.81 -23.75
C LEU A 183 5.83 2.64 -25.24
N THR A 184 4.83 2.96 -26.06
CA THR A 184 4.92 2.93 -27.52
C THR A 184 4.55 4.30 -28.05
N VAL A 185 5.38 4.87 -28.92
CA VAL A 185 5.19 6.22 -29.47
C VAL A 185 5.24 6.26 -31.00
N THR A 186 4.69 7.32 -31.59
CA THR A 186 4.97 7.70 -32.99
C THR A 186 6.36 8.35 -33.12
N ASP A 187 6.84 8.49 -34.36
CA ASP A 187 8.16 9.05 -34.67
C ASP A 187 8.33 10.52 -34.25
N GLU A 188 7.23 11.20 -33.89
CA GLU A 188 7.20 12.61 -33.49
C GLU A 188 7.53 12.80 -31.99
N ILE A 189 7.48 11.73 -31.19
CA ILE A 189 7.72 11.78 -29.74
C ILE A 189 9.08 11.18 -29.43
N PHE A 190 9.83 11.86 -28.58
CA PHE A 190 11.13 11.42 -28.10
C PHE A 190 10.98 10.70 -26.76
N LEU A 191 11.57 9.51 -26.67
CA LEU A 191 11.69 8.74 -25.43
C LEU A 191 13.12 8.83 -24.90
N VAL A 192 13.24 9.18 -23.62
CA VAL A 192 14.53 9.17 -22.93
C VAL A 192 14.39 8.42 -21.61
N ASN A 193 15.32 7.49 -21.35
CA ASN A 193 15.39 6.75 -20.10
C ASN A 193 16.50 7.25 -19.18
N TYR A 194 16.35 6.95 -17.90
CA TYR A 194 17.34 7.19 -16.88
C TYR A 194 17.26 6.11 -15.81
N ALA A 195 18.40 5.74 -15.23
CA ALA A 195 18.46 4.89 -14.06
C ALA A 195 19.42 5.44 -13.01
N HIS A 196 19.08 5.27 -11.74
CA HIS A 196 19.86 5.78 -10.61
C HIS A 196 19.85 4.82 -9.41
N PRO A 197 20.91 4.72 -8.60
CA PRO A 197 22.28 4.88 -9.09
C PRO A 197 22.51 3.87 -10.22
N ARG A 198 23.23 4.29 -11.26
CA ARG A 198 23.48 3.44 -12.43
C ARG A 198 24.49 2.35 -12.07
N CYS A 199 24.18 1.09 -12.37
CA CYS A 199 25.15 0.00 -12.29
C CYS A 199 26.28 0.22 -13.31
N SER A 200 27.53 0.05 -12.89
CA SER A 200 28.71 0.26 -13.75
C SER A 200 28.83 -0.86 -14.77
N ALA A 201 28.82 -0.52 -16.06
CA ALA A 201 28.92 -1.37 -17.26
C ALA A 201 27.59 -1.93 -17.81
N GLY A 202 27.42 -1.80 -19.13
CA GLY A 202 26.27 -2.32 -19.90
C GLY A 202 26.01 -1.54 -21.18
N ASP A 203 25.11 -2.08 -22.01
CA ASP A 203 24.53 -1.44 -23.19
C ASP A 203 23.99 -0.03 -22.85
N GLU A 204 24.27 0.97 -23.68
CA GLU A 204 23.75 2.32 -23.48
C GLU A 204 22.22 2.37 -23.56
N LYS A 205 21.60 1.42 -24.27
CA LYS A 205 20.14 1.34 -24.38
C LYS A 205 19.48 0.78 -23.12
N ILE A 206 20.12 -0.16 -22.40
CA ILE A 206 19.57 -0.78 -21.19
C ILE A 206 20.28 -0.25 -19.94
N LEU A 207 19.60 0.61 -19.20
CA LEU A 207 20.12 1.18 -17.96
C LEU A 207 19.55 0.43 -16.77
N LEU A 208 20.43 -0.01 -15.86
CA LEU A 208 20.07 -0.68 -14.61
C LEU A 208 20.33 0.25 -13.42
N GLY A 209 19.40 0.27 -12.47
CA GLY A 209 19.54 1.01 -11.22
C GLY A 209 18.51 0.59 -10.19
N GLN A 210 18.44 1.33 -9.08
CA GLN A 210 17.39 1.16 -8.07
C GLN A 210 16.17 2.02 -8.35
N TYR A 211 16.35 3.07 -9.13
CA TYR A 211 15.33 3.94 -9.68
C TYR A 211 15.45 3.87 -11.20
N GLY A 212 14.32 3.89 -11.89
CA GLY A 212 14.25 4.00 -13.33
C GLY A 212 13.14 4.98 -13.71
N ALA A 213 13.39 5.82 -14.70
CA ALA A 213 12.37 6.68 -15.28
C ALA A 213 12.48 6.70 -16.80
N ILE A 214 11.33 6.83 -17.46
CA ILE A 214 11.22 7.15 -18.89
C ILE A 214 10.32 8.36 -19.03
N VAL A 215 10.71 9.32 -19.86
CA VAL A 215 9.89 10.47 -20.22
C VAL A 215 9.62 10.48 -21.72
N ALA A 216 8.39 10.81 -22.09
CA ALA A 216 7.92 11.00 -23.46
C ALA A 216 7.62 12.49 -23.68
N PHE A 217 8.25 13.11 -24.68
CA PHE A 217 8.02 14.53 -24.97
C PHE A 217 8.15 14.84 -26.47
N GLN A 218 7.49 15.91 -26.90
CA GLN A 218 7.57 16.47 -28.25
C GLN A 218 8.31 17.81 -28.24
N THR A 219 8.83 18.22 -29.40
CA THR A 219 9.48 19.52 -29.62
C THR A 219 8.69 20.33 -30.65
N ALA A 220 8.40 21.60 -30.38
CA ALA A 220 7.49 22.43 -31.18
C ALA A 220 8.09 23.05 -32.48
N ASN A 221 8.84 22.28 -33.27
CA ASN A 221 9.48 22.69 -34.55
C ASN A 221 10.71 23.62 -34.45
N THR A 222 11.75 23.19 -33.74
CA THR A 222 13.12 23.74 -33.89
C THR A 222 14.12 22.62 -34.15
N ILE A 223 15.21 22.93 -34.87
CA ILE A 223 16.36 22.04 -35.09
C ILE A 223 17.09 21.87 -33.75
N VAL A 224 16.49 21.15 -32.82
CA VAL A 224 17.15 20.66 -31.61
C VAL A 224 17.91 19.42 -32.03
N ASP A 225 19.23 19.42 -31.86
CA ASP A 225 20.02 18.23 -32.18
C ASP A 225 19.69 17.08 -31.21
N GLU A 226 19.98 15.85 -31.63
CA GLU A 226 19.65 14.65 -30.83
C GLU A 226 20.34 14.64 -29.46
N GLU A 227 21.48 15.32 -29.31
CA GLU A 227 22.20 15.38 -28.04
C GLU A 227 21.52 16.32 -27.05
N GLU A 228 21.00 17.45 -27.52
CA GLU A 228 20.21 18.34 -26.68
C GLU A 228 18.89 17.68 -26.25
N LYS A 229 18.20 16.93 -27.12
CA LYS A 229 17.01 16.16 -26.73
C LYS A 229 17.32 15.12 -25.65
N LYS A 230 18.41 14.37 -25.80
CA LYS A 230 18.88 13.43 -24.77
C LYS A 230 19.19 14.13 -23.46
N LEU A 231 19.84 15.30 -23.51
CA LEU A 231 20.14 16.08 -22.32
C LEU A 231 18.85 16.53 -21.62
N ILE A 232 17.91 17.12 -22.36
CA ILE A 232 16.61 17.57 -21.82
C ILE A 232 15.87 16.40 -21.17
N GLY A 233 15.69 15.29 -21.90
CA GLY A 233 14.99 14.12 -21.38
C GLY A 233 15.68 13.51 -20.17
N LYS A 234 17.03 13.48 -20.14
CA LYS A 234 17.79 13.02 -18.98
C LYS A 234 17.58 13.92 -17.76
N GLN A 235 17.58 15.24 -17.93
CA GLN A 235 17.33 16.19 -16.85
C GLN A 235 15.90 16.09 -16.31
N LEU A 236 14.91 15.90 -17.18
CA LEU A 236 13.53 15.60 -16.79
C LEU A 236 13.43 14.29 -16.03
N CYS A 237 14.07 13.22 -16.51
CA CYS A 237 14.09 11.94 -15.81
C CYS A 237 14.80 12.01 -14.45
N GLN A 238 15.87 12.80 -14.32
CA GLN A 238 16.53 13.08 -13.04
C GLN A 238 15.57 13.79 -12.08
N HIS A 239 14.84 14.78 -12.58
CA HIS A 239 13.79 15.45 -11.84
C HIS A 239 12.69 14.46 -11.40
N ILE A 240 12.13 13.67 -12.32
CA ILE A 240 11.09 12.67 -12.02
C ILE A 240 11.57 11.67 -10.96
N VAL A 241 12.80 11.16 -11.08
CA VAL A 241 13.38 10.26 -10.07
C VAL A 241 13.48 10.93 -8.70
N GLY A 242 13.96 12.18 -8.65
CA GLY A 242 14.24 12.90 -7.40
C GLY A 242 13.03 13.55 -6.73
N MET A 243 12.09 14.08 -7.52
CA MET A 243 10.93 14.86 -7.06
C MET A 243 9.63 14.05 -7.04
N ASN A 244 9.64 12.84 -7.61
CA ASN A 244 8.52 11.87 -7.56
C ASN A 244 7.13 12.46 -7.88
N PRO A 245 6.95 13.16 -9.02
CA PRO A 245 5.64 13.60 -9.45
C PRO A 245 4.71 12.41 -9.69
N THR A 246 3.42 12.59 -9.47
CA THR A 246 2.38 11.57 -9.70
C THR A 246 1.54 11.83 -10.95
N SER A 247 1.55 13.06 -11.47
CA SER A 247 0.86 13.45 -12.69
C SER A 247 1.69 14.51 -13.42
N ILE A 248 1.34 14.81 -14.67
CA ILE A 248 2.00 15.88 -15.43
C ILE A 248 1.56 17.25 -14.90
N GLY A 249 0.26 17.44 -14.67
CA GLY A 249 -0.36 18.73 -14.35
C GLY A 249 -0.75 19.51 -15.60
N GLU A 250 -1.83 20.30 -15.51
CA GLU A 250 -2.25 21.19 -16.59
C GLU A 250 -1.48 22.51 -16.51
N PHE A 251 -0.93 22.92 -17.65
CA PHE A 251 -0.29 24.23 -17.83
C PHE A 251 -1.05 24.99 -18.92
N ASP A 252 -1.88 25.95 -18.51
CA ASP A 252 -2.45 26.93 -19.42
C ASP A 252 -1.40 28.01 -19.66
N ALA A 253 -0.96 28.15 -20.91
CA ALA A 253 0.04 29.15 -21.30
C ALA A 253 -0.46 30.61 -21.15
N ASP A 254 -1.76 30.80 -20.90
CA ASP A 254 -2.46 32.09 -20.83
C ASP A 254 -2.93 32.49 -19.41
N SER A 255 -2.75 31.65 -18.38
CA SER A 255 -3.09 32.05 -17.01
C SER A 255 -1.97 32.87 -16.37
N ASN A 256 -2.24 34.16 -16.13
CA ASN A 256 -1.36 35.12 -15.46
C ASN A 256 -1.29 34.88 -13.93
N GLU A 257 -1.15 33.65 -13.46
CA GLU A 257 -0.88 33.41 -12.03
C GLU A 257 0.63 33.51 -11.79
N LYS A 258 1.05 34.66 -11.29
CA LYS A 258 2.43 34.86 -10.82
C LYS A 258 2.70 33.94 -9.63
N PRO A 259 3.88 33.31 -9.53
CA PRO A 259 4.27 32.60 -8.32
C PRO A 259 4.45 33.60 -7.18
N GLU A 260 3.59 33.52 -6.15
CA GLU A 260 3.80 34.25 -4.91
C GLU A 260 5.01 33.67 -4.18
N ASN A 261 6.10 34.46 -4.18
CA ASN A 261 7.27 34.23 -3.33
C ASN A 261 6.90 34.51 -1.87
N THR A 262 6.41 33.52 -1.14
CA THR A 262 6.17 33.64 0.31
C THR A 262 7.47 33.42 1.09
N ALA A 263 8.43 34.31 0.88
CA ALA A 263 9.62 34.45 1.71
C ALA A 263 10.01 35.93 1.82
N ASN A 264 9.21 36.71 2.57
CA ASN A 264 9.62 37.85 3.41
C ASN A 264 8.47 38.86 3.61
N SER A 265 7.72 38.72 4.72
CA SER A 265 7.21 39.88 5.48
C SER A 265 6.41 39.43 6.70
N LYS A 266 7.07 39.30 7.86
CA LYS A 266 6.42 39.49 9.17
C LYS A 266 7.09 40.67 9.85
N MET A 267 6.54 41.86 9.64
CA MET A 267 6.67 42.98 10.58
C MET A 267 5.60 44.04 10.29
N GLN A 268 4.70 44.24 11.26
CA GLN A 268 3.92 45.47 11.54
C GLN A 268 2.86 45.84 10.46
N ASN A 269 1.62 46.25 10.76
CA ASN A 269 1.04 46.91 11.94
C ASN A 269 -0.50 46.77 11.97
N GLU A 270 -1.06 47.25 13.07
CA GLU A 270 -2.41 47.21 13.62
C GLU A 270 -3.56 47.89 12.83
N THR A 271 -4.77 47.36 13.08
CA THR A 271 -6.12 47.97 13.14
C THR A 271 -6.69 48.78 11.97
N ASN A 272 -7.83 48.31 11.45
CA ASN A 272 -9.11 49.05 11.50
C ASN A 272 -10.30 48.08 11.34
N GLU A 273 -11.33 48.28 12.16
CA GLU A 273 -12.63 47.59 12.12
C GLU A 273 -13.56 48.14 11.03
N ASN A 274 -14.54 47.30 10.67
CA ASN A 274 -15.72 47.50 9.82
C ASN A 274 -15.51 47.20 8.32
N ASP A 275 -15.75 45.95 7.92
CA ASP A 275 -17.02 45.53 7.32
C ASP A 275 -17.09 43.99 7.29
N ILE A 276 -18.24 43.45 7.69
CA ILE A 276 -18.55 42.01 7.65
C ILE A 276 -19.24 41.75 6.31
N GLU A 277 -18.57 41.02 5.42
CA GLU A 277 -19.23 40.12 4.46
C GLU A 277 -18.46 38.79 4.45
N GLU A 278 -19.23 37.70 4.49
CA GLU A 278 -18.82 36.32 4.75
C GLU A 278 -18.16 35.67 3.52
N GLU A 279 -16.83 35.51 3.49
CA GLU A 279 -16.11 34.66 2.52
C GLU A 279 -14.78 34.09 3.11
N ASP A 280 -14.80 33.40 4.27
CA ASP A 280 -13.56 32.87 4.91
C ASP A 280 -13.49 31.33 4.98
N GLY A 281 -14.12 30.64 4.01
CA GLY A 281 -14.12 29.16 3.93
C GLY A 281 -13.27 28.55 2.81
N ASP A 282 -13.09 29.25 1.69
CA ASP A 282 -12.53 28.68 0.46
C ASP A 282 -11.00 28.87 0.32
N ASP A 283 -10.42 29.91 0.94
CA ASP A 283 -9.02 30.29 0.72
C ASP A 283 -8.01 29.28 1.30
N ALA A 284 -8.31 28.69 2.46
CA ALA A 284 -7.41 27.71 3.09
C ALA A 284 -7.39 26.36 2.35
N GLU A 285 -8.55 25.93 1.84
CA GLU A 285 -8.67 24.69 1.08
C GLU A 285 -8.09 24.85 -0.34
N SER A 286 -8.29 26.02 -0.95
CA SER A 286 -7.65 26.42 -2.22
C SER A 286 -6.12 26.49 -2.09
N PHE A 287 -5.61 27.12 -1.02
CA PHE A 287 -4.17 27.22 -0.78
C PHE A 287 -3.52 25.84 -0.57
N GLN A 288 -4.14 24.97 0.23
CA GLN A 288 -3.62 23.63 0.49
C GLN A 288 -3.70 22.72 -0.75
N ARG A 289 -4.76 22.84 -1.56
CA ARG A 289 -4.83 22.16 -2.87
C ARG A 289 -3.74 22.66 -3.81
N THR A 290 -3.48 23.97 -3.83
CA THR A 290 -2.41 24.58 -4.64
C THR A 290 -1.03 24.10 -4.20
N GLU A 291 -0.74 24.04 -2.91
CA GLU A 291 0.52 23.48 -2.38
C GLU A 291 0.70 22.00 -2.71
N LEU A 292 -0.34 21.17 -2.53
CA LEU A 292 -0.30 19.75 -2.89
C LEU A 292 -0.09 19.55 -4.40
N ASN A 293 -0.76 20.34 -5.24
CA ASN A 293 -0.59 20.28 -6.69
C ASN A 293 0.84 20.67 -7.07
N ASN A 294 1.41 21.69 -6.42
CA ASN A 294 2.80 22.10 -6.63
C ASN A 294 3.82 21.00 -6.25
N GLU A 295 3.49 20.12 -5.31
CA GLU A 295 4.33 18.98 -4.93
C GLU A 295 4.10 17.72 -5.75
N THR A 296 2.95 17.55 -6.41
CA THR A 296 2.55 16.28 -7.05
C THR A 296 2.46 16.33 -8.57
N GLU A 297 2.27 17.51 -9.16
CA GLU A 297 2.22 17.75 -10.60
C GLU A 297 3.59 18.14 -11.14
N LEU A 298 4.14 17.35 -12.07
CA LEU A 298 5.46 17.57 -12.66
C LEU A 298 5.67 19.02 -13.10
N MET A 299 4.72 19.59 -13.84
CA MET A 299 4.84 20.93 -14.43
C MET A 299 4.89 22.05 -13.38
N ARG A 300 4.27 21.86 -12.20
CA ARG A 300 4.27 22.84 -11.11
C ARG A 300 5.46 22.72 -10.16
N GLN A 301 6.14 21.58 -10.16
CA GLN A 301 7.29 21.35 -9.29
C GLN A 301 8.45 22.31 -9.60
N SER A 302 9.13 22.78 -8.55
CA SER A 302 10.40 23.50 -8.69
C SER A 302 11.44 22.59 -9.34
N PHE A 303 12.08 23.05 -10.41
CA PHE A 303 12.95 22.21 -11.21
C PHE A 303 14.22 21.84 -10.43
N LEU A 304 14.37 20.55 -10.07
CA LEU A 304 15.50 19.99 -9.31
C LEU A 304 16.89 20.56 -9.62
N LEU A 305 17.22 20.77 -10.91
CA LEU A 305 18.54 21.27 -11.33
C LEU A 305 18.65 22.80 -11.33
N ALA A 306 17.52 23.51 -11.36
CA ALA A 306 17.45 24.96 -11.26
C ALA A 306 16.17 25.35 -10.47
N PRO A 307 16.22 25.32 -9.11
CA PRO A 307 15.04 25.51 -8.27
C PRO A 307 14.38 26.88 -8.36
N ASN A 308 15.00 27.83 -9.05
CA ASN A 308 14.48 29.17 -9.31
C ASN A 308 13.45 29.22 -10.45
N MET A 309 13.14 28.09 -11.08
CA MET A 309 12.12 27.96 -12.11
C MET A 309 11.32 26.66 -11.92
N THR A 310 10.10 26.60 -12.45
CA THR A 310 9.31 25.36 -12.47
C THR A 310 9.71 24.46 -13.64
N VAL A 311 9.24 23.21 -13.64
CA VAL A 311 9.39 22.35 -14.84
C VAL A 311 8.61 22.93 -16.03
N ALA A 312 7.47 23.59 -15.80
CA ALA A 312 6.74 24.28 -16.86
C ALA A 312 7.56 25.40 -17.50
N ASP A 313 8.22 26.24 -16.70
CA ASP A 313 9.13 27.28 -17.18
C ASP A 313 10.27 26.67 -18.00
N TYR A 314 10.88 25.60 -17.48
CA TYR A 314 11.93 24.87 -18.16
C TYR A 314 11.45 24.29 -19.50
N ALA A 315 10.28 23.66 -19.54
CA ALA A 315 9.66 23.10 -20.74
C ALA A 315 9.36 24.18 -21.79
N LYS A 316 8.83 25.32 -21.34
CA LYS A 316 8.58 26.50 -22.19
C LYS A 316 9.88 27.08 -22.76
N CYS A 317 10.92 27.23 -21.94
CA CYS A 317 12.24 27.67 -22.37
C CYS A 317 12.87 26.72 -23.40
N LYS A 318 12.64 25.42 -23.25
CA LYS A 318 13.14 24.39 -24.16
C LYS A 318 12.21 24.05 -25.32
N GLN A 319 11.05 24.72 -25.42
CA GLN A 319 10.04 24.50 -26.45
C GLN A 319 9.61 23.03 -26.58
N ILE A 320 9.47 22.36 -25.45
CA ILE A 320 9.03 20.97 -25.36
C ILE A 320 7.64 20.86 -24.74
N VAL A 321 6.94 19.79 -25.09
CA VAL A 321 5.68 19.38 -24.49
C VAL A 321 5.88 17.98 -23.92
N VAL A 322 5.80 17.85 -22.58
CA VAL A 322 5.87 16.55 -21.91
C VAL A 322 4.50 15.87 -22.06
N LEU A 323 4.49 14.67 -22.61
CA LEU A 323 3.27 13.91 -22.90
C LEU A 323 2.97 12.85 -21.86
N ASP A 324 4.01 12.18 -21.35
CA ASP A 324 3.88 11.19 -20.27
C ASP A 324 5.25 10.90 -19.64
N PHE A 325 5.25 10.31 -18.46
CA PHE A 325 6.41 9.70 -17.84
C PHE A 325 6.03 8.43 -17.09
N GLU A 326 7.01 7.55 -16.87
CA GLU A 326 6.86 6.40 -16.00
C GLU A 326 8.07 6.32 -15.06
N ARG A 327 7.84 6.00 -13.79
CA ARG A 327 8.89 5.95 -12.76
C ARG A 327 8.75 4.69 -11.92
N PHE A 328 9.78 3.86 -11.91
CA PHE A 328 9.90 2.75 -10.98
C PHE A 328 10.96 3.05 -9.92
N GLN A 329 10.70 2.58 -8.70
CA GLN A 329 11.61 2.65 -7.57
C GLN A 329 11.63 1.30 -6.87
N MET A 330 12.82 0.75 -6.69
CA MET A 330 13.10 -0.35 -5.78
C MET A 330 12.81 0.11 -4.37
N LEU A 331 12.05 -0.70 -3.64
CA LEU A 331 11.70 -0.41 -2.26
C LEU A 331 12.96 -0.46 -1.40
N PHE A 332 13.49 0.71 -1.04
CA PHE A 332 14.58 0.80 -0.07
C PHE A 332 14.04 0.50 1.33
N PHE A 333 14.11 -0.76 1.74
CA PHE A 333 14.18 -1.07 3.16
C PHE A 333 15.57 -0.65 3.65
N ILE A 334 15.64 0.45 4.40
CA ILE A 334 16.81 0.74 5.24
C ILE A 334 17.05 -0.50 6.10
N ILE A 335 18.28 -0.98 6.11
CA ILE A 335 18.75 -2.20 6.79
C ILE A 335 18.27 -2.21 8.25
N PHE A 336 17.17 -2.90 8.51
CA PHE A 336 16.81 -3.46 9.82
C PHE A 336 16.34 -4.90 9.59
N THR A 337 17.34 -5.77 9.50
CA THR A 337 17.32 -7.22 9.79
C THR A 337 16.02 -8.00 9.50
N CYS A 338 16.11 -8.84 8.47
CA CYS A 338 15.30 -10.05 8.30
C CYS A 338 15.32 -10.93 9.55
N LEU A 339 14.25 -10.89 10.32
CA LEU A 339 13.72 -11.94 11.20
C LEU A 339 12.25 -11.59 11.40
N HIS A 340 11.34 -12.53 11.12
CA HIS A 340 9.90 -12.33 11.22
C HIS A 340 9.50 -11.59 12.50
N HIS A 341 8.85 -10.42 12.37
CA HIS A 341 7.63 -9.95 13.06
C HIS A 341 7.45 -8.43 12.80
N GLY A 342 6.35 -8.04 12.14
CA GLY A 342 5.82 -6.67 12.13
C GLY A 342 6.56 -5.67 11.22
N THR A 343 5.88 -5.15 10.21
CA THR A 343 6.22 -3.88 9.55
C THR A 343 6.08 -2.76 10.59
N ALA A 344 7.14 -2.50 11.36
CA ALA A 344 7.20 -1.33 12.22
C ALA A 344 7.53 -0.12 11.33
N TYR A 345 6.51 0.44 10.71
CA TYR A 345 6.55 1.83 10.25
C TYR A 345 7.06 2.69 11.42
N ASN A 346 7.96 3.64 11.18
CA ASN A 346 8.44 4.56 12.22
C ASN A 346 7.38 5.62 12.55
N ILE A 347 6.15 5.16 12.83
CA ILE A 347 4.95 5.93 13.07
C ILE A 347 4.65 5.81 14.55
N THR A 348 4.73 6.95 15.23
CA THR A 348 4.52 7.01 16.68
C THR A 348 3.04 7.22 17.00
N ASP A 349 2.63 6.82 18.21
CA ASP A 349 1.28 7.14 18.72
C ASP A 349 0.96 8.64 18.66
N ALA A 350 1.99 9.51 18.79
CA ALA A 350 1.83 10.96 18.67
C ALA A 350 1.51 11.39 17.23
N MET A 351 2.16 10.79 16.24
CA MET A 351 1.86 11.04 14.82
C MET A 351 0.45 10.56 14.46
N ILE A 352 0.07 9.36 14.92
CA ILE A 352 -1.28 8.83 14.69
C ILE A 352 -2.33 9.73 15.36
N THR A 353 -2.04 10.24 16.55
CA THR A 353 -2.91 11.22 17.23
C THR A 353 -3.04 12.50 16.40
N GLN A 354 -1.95 13.03 15.87
CA GLN A 354 -1.97 14.21 15.01
C GLN A 354 -2.78 13.98 13.74
N TRP A 355 -2.63 12.83 13.08
CA TRP A 355 -3.40 12.48 11.89
C TRP A 355 -4.88 12.35 12.22
N LEU A 356 -5.21 11.72 13.35
CA LEU A 356 -6.59 11.57 13.82
C LEU A 356 -7.24 12.93 14.11
N ASP A 357 -6.51 13.85 14.74
CA ASP A 357 -6.97 15.22 14.98
C ASP A 357 -7.20 15.99 13.67
N SER A 358 -6.31 15.84 12.68
CA SER A 358 -6.48 16.46 11.35
C SER A 358 -7.69 15.90 10.61
N MET A 359 -7.88 14.57 10.63
CA MET A 359 -9.06 13.93 10.05
C MET A 359 -10.34 14.33 10.77
N ALA A 360 -10.32 14.49 12.08
CA ALA A 360 -11.49 14.90 12.87
C ALA A 360 -11.95 16.33 12.53
N LYS A 361 -11.07 17.20 12.05
CA LYS A 361 -11.45 18.54 11.56
C LYS A 361 -12.20 18.47 10.24
N LEU A 362 -11.88 17.48 9.38
CA LEU A 362 -12.53 17.26 8.09
C LEU A 362 -13.80 16.41 8.22
N ASP A 363 -13.91 15.62 9.27
CA ASP A 363 -15.06 14.78 9.55
C ASP A 363 -16.29 15.64 9.89
N LYS A 364 -17.37 15.45 9.12
CA LYS A 364 -18.58 16.28 9.20
C LYS A 364 -19.30 16.18 10.56
N PHE A 365 -19.16 15.06 11.27
CA PHE A 365 -19.73 14.93 12.61
C PHE A 365 -18.83 15.52 13.69
N SER A 366 -17.53 15.24 13.62
CA SER A 366 -16.55 15.74 14.59
C SER A 366 -16.44 17.26 14.58
N SER A 367 -16.69 17.89 13.42
CA SER A 367 -16.81 19.35 13.25
C SER A 367 -18.11 19.96 13.82
N ARG A 368 -18.99 19.14 14.44
CA ARG A 368 -20.26 19.56 15.06
C ARG A 368 -21.25 20.22 14.09
N GLN A 369 -21.22 19.84 12.82
CA GLN A 369 -22.20 20.29 11.84
C GLN A 369 -23.64 19.84 12.19
N PHE A 370 -23.78 18.74 12.93
CA PHE A 370 -25.06 18.15 13.30
C PHE A 370 -25.29 18.18 14.82
N GLU A 371 -26.52 18.48 15.19
CA GLU A 371 -26.96 18.41 16.58
C GLU A 371 -27.14 16.94 16.99
N LEU A 372 -26.62 16.62 18.19
CA LEU A 372 -26.74 15.33 18.83
C LEU A 372 -26.98 15.57 20.32
N VAL A 373 -28.12 15.06 20.81
CA VAL A 373 -28.51 15.15 22.22
C VAL A 373 -28.46 13.76 22.84
N LEU A 374 -27.59 13.63 23.85
CA LEU A 374 -27.37 12.38 24.59
C LEU A 374 -27.91 12.51 26.00
N ASP A 375 -28.57 11.47 26.48
CA ASP A 375 -29.00 11.31 27.86
C ASP A 375 -28.47 9.99 28.43
N PHE A 376 -27.28 10.08 29.02
CA PHE A 376 -26.63 8.93 29.63
C PHE A 376 -27.39 8.39 30.85
N GLN A 377 -28.27 9.18 31.47
CA GLN A 377 -29.04 8.80 32.65
C GLN A 377 -28.14 8.26 33.79
N ILE A 378 -28.29 6.99 34.16
CA ILE A 378 -27.61 6.35 35.29
C ILE A 378 -26.60 5.29 34.84
N ALA A 379 -25.66 4.98 35.74
CA ALA A 379 -24.67 3.95 35.50
C ALA A 379 -25.35 2.56 35.44
N ALA A 380 -24.87 1.69 34.54
CA ALA A 380 -25.48 0.39 34.26
C ALA A 380 -25.52 -0.56 35.47
N ASP A 381 -24.55 -0.45 36.37
CA ASP A 381 -24.48 -1.21 37.62
C ASP A 381 -25.49 -0.72 38.68
N LYS A 382 -26.05 0.49 38.49
CA LYS A 382 -27.05 1.10 39.36
C LYS A 382 -28.47 1.03 38.79
N ALA A 383 -28.62 0.67 37.52
CA ALA A 383 -29.92 0.56 36.88
C ALA A 383 -30.67 -0.67 37.39
N THR A 384 -31.92 -0.48 37.81
CA THR A 384 -32.81 -1.54 38.28
C THR A 384 -33.76 -2.06 37.20
N GLY A 385 -33.76 -1.43 36.01
CA GLY A 385 -34.60 -1.78 34.88
C GLY A 385 -34.18 -1.04 33.60
N PRO A 386 -34.97 -1.20 32.51
CA PRO A 386 -34.80 -0.44 31.28
C PRO A 386 -34.80 1.06 31.52
N LEU A 387 -33.98 1.77 30.76
CA LEU A 387 -33.86 3.22 30.76
C LEU A 387 -34.49 3.83 29.50
N ASP A 388 -34.69 5.14 29.52
CA ASP A 388 -35.09 5.86 28.30
C ASP A 388 -33.97 5.77 27.24
N LYS A 389 -34.28 6.19 26.00
CA LYS A 389 -33.28 6.24 24.91
C LYS A 389 -32.05 7.05 25.32
N LEU A 390 -30.86 6.50 25.01
CA LEU A 390 -29.59 7.19 25.17
C LEU A 390 -29.49 8.38 24.21
N ILE A 391 -29.87 8.18 22.95
CA ILE A 391 -29.81 9.22 21.93
C ILE A 391 -31.21 9.83 21.82
N LYS A 392 -31.41 11.00 22.44
CA LYS A 392 -32.70 11.69 22.49
C LYS A 392 -33.02 12.37 21.16
N TYR A 393 -32.00 12.89 20.48
CA TYR A 393 -32.14 13.58 19.21
C TYR A 393 -30.85 13.51 18.38
N LEU A 394 -31.03 13.41 17.08
CA LEU A 394 -29.99 13.54 16.05
C LEU A 394 -30.59 14.32 14.88
N SER A 395 -29.87 15.31 14.36
CA SER A 395 -30.30 16.04 13.14
C SER A 395 -30.58 15.07 11.98
N PRO A 396 -31.76 15.13 11.33
CA PRO A 396 -32.09 14.24 10.21
C PRO A 396 -31.12 14.32 9.03
N GLU A 397 -30.49 15.48 8.81
CA GLU A 397 -29.50 15.75 7.77
C GLU A 397 -28.27 14.86 7.92
N ALA A 398 -27.97 14.46 9.15
CA ALA A 398 -26.85 13.59 9.48
C ALA A 398 -27.00 12.20 8.84
N LEU A 399 -28.23 11.71 8.71
CA LEU A 399 -28.56 10.45 8.03
C LEU A 399 -28.58 10.57 6.50
N LYS A 400 -28.53 11.79 5.96
CA LYS A 400 -28.52 12.08 4.52
C LYS A 400 -27.10 12.18 3.96
N LEU A 401 -26.06 12.01 4.79
CA LEU A 401 -24.68 11.98 4.31
C LEU A 401 -24.48 10.79 3.34
N PRO A 402 -23.84 10.98 2.18
CA PRO A 402 -23.70 9.92 1.18
C PRO A 402 -23.08 8.62 1.73
N THR A 403 -22.02 8.73 2.53
CA THR A 403 -21.35 7.57 3.15
C THR A 403 -22.24 6.85 4.18
N VAL A 404 -23.04 7.61 4.93
CA VAL A 404 -24.00 7.06 5.92
C VAL A 404 -25.17 6.36 5.21
N GLN A 405 -25.70 6.96 4.14
CA GLN A 405 -26.75 6.34 3.34
C GLN A 405 -26.25 5.05 2.68
N ALA A 406 -25.08 5.09 2.04
CA ALA A 406 -24.50 3.91 1.41
C ALA A 406 -24.20 2.79 2.40
N LEU A 407 -23.79 3.12 3.64
CA LEU A 407 -23.66 2.14 4.72
C LEU A 407 -25.01 1.50 5.05
N PHE A 408 -26.09 2.29 5.19
CA PHE A 408 -27.38 1.73 5.59
C PHE A 408 -28.14 1.03 4.46
N ASP A 409 -27.84 1.34 3.21
CA ASP A 409 -28.26 0.53 2.06
C ASP A 409 -27.76 -0.92 2.15
N LEU A 410 -26.63 -1.14 2.82
CA LEU A 410 -26.09 -2.49 3.06
C LEU A 410 -26.80 -3.24 4.19
N ALA A 411 -27.56 -2.55 5.06
CA ALA A 411 -28.10 -3.14 6.28
C ALA A 411 -29.04 -4.34 6.03
N ASN A 412 -29.74 -4.36 4.88
CA ASN A 412 -30.67 -5.42 4.53
C ASN A 412 -29.97 -6.69 3.99
N PHE A 413 -28.67 -6.61 3.68
CA PHE A 413 -27.88 -7.72 3.15
C PHE A 413 -27.07 -8.46 4.23
N TYR A 414 -27.18 -8.01 5.49
CA TYR A 414 -26.50 -8.60 6.64
C TYR A 414 -27.53 -9.14 7.62
N THR A 415 -27.39 -10.41 7.98
CA THR A 415 -28.27 -11.09 8.93
C THR A 415 -27.53 -11.17 10.25
N PRO A 416 -28.07 -10.63 11.36
CA PRO A 416 -27.34 -10.59 12.61
C PRO A 416 -27.14 -11.96 13.27
N LYS A 417 -27.58 -13.06 12.65
CA LYS A 417 -27.53 -14.41 13.23
C LYS A 417 -26.33 -15.17 12.68
N LEU A 418 -25.46 -15.64 13.57
CA LEU A 418 -24.34 -16.51 13.21
C LEU A 418 -24.80 -17.89 12.73
N GLY A 419 -23.95 -18.55 11.95
CA GLY A 419 -24.19 -19.88 11.37
C GLY A 419 -25.06 -19.87 10.12
N ILE A 420 -25.44 -18.70 9.60
CA ILE A 420 -26.10 -18.55 8.31
C ILE A 420 -25.06 -18.03 7.33
N GLN A 421 -24.83 -18.75 6.23
CA GLN A 421 -23.91 -18.32 5.19
C GLN A 421 -24.32 -16.96 4.64
N GLU A 422 -23.37 -16.03 4.51
CA GLU A 422 -23.64 -14.75 3.88
C GLU A 422 -23.93 -14.93 2.37
N ASP A 423 -25.08 -14.45 1.90
CA ASP A 423 -25.41 -14.45 0.48
C ASP A 423 -24.56 -13.40 -0.26
N GLU A 424 -23.67 -13.85 -1.16
CA GLU A 424 -22.87 -12.99 -2.03
C GLU A 424 -23.60 -12.64 -3.33
N THR A 425 -24.78 -12.00 -3.21
CA THR A 425 -25.56 -11.62 -4.40
C THR A 425 -24.86 -10.51 -5.20
N PRO A 426 -25.06 -10.44 -6.53
CA PRO A 426 -24.56 -9.33 -7.34
C PRO A 426 -25.04 -7.95 -6.84
N GLU A 427 -26.26 -7.90 -6.29
CA GLU A 427 -26.82 -6.68 -5.70
C GLU A 427 -26.05 -6.24 -4.44
N LYS A 428 -25.76 -7.18 -3.52
CA LYS A 428 -24.92 -6.90 -2.34
C LYS A 428 -23.55 -6.40 -2.77
N MET A 429 -22.93 -7.07 -3.74
CA MET A 429 -21.61 -6.66 -4.27
C MET A 429 -21.65 -5.26 -4.87
N GLN A 430 -22.70 -4.90 -5.61
CA GLN A 430 -22.89 -3.55 -6.15
C GLN A 430 -23.05 -2.51 -5.03
N LYS A 431 -23.79 -2.82 -3.98
CA LYS A 431 -23.95 -1.93 -2.82
C LYS A 431 -22.64 -1.78 -2.03
N ILE A 432 -21.82 -2.83 -1.94
CA ILE A 432 -20.48 -2.74 -1.35
C ILE A 432 -19.60 -1.79 -2.16
N GLU A 433 -19.58 -1.91 -3.49
CA GLU A 433 -18.81 -0.99 -4.34
C GLU A 433 -19.30 0.45 -4.22
N ALA A 434 -20.62 0.69 -4.17
CA ALA A 434 -21.18 2.02 -3.97
C ALA A 434 -20.79 2.63 -2.62
N PHE A 435 -20.79 1.83 -1.55
CA PHE A 435 -20.31 2.26 -0.23
C PHE A 435 -18.81 2.60 -0.27
N LEU A 436 -17.99 1.74 -0.89
CA LEU A 436 -16.56 2.01 -1.05
C LEU A 436 -16.32 3.28 -1.88
N ASP A 437 -17.09 3.55 -2.93
CA ASP A 437 -16.97 4.77 -3.73
C ASP A 437 -17.16 6.02 -2.88
N GLU A 438 -18.21 6.06 -2.05
CA GLU A 438 -18.46 7.21 -1.17
C GLU A 438 -17.38 7.36 -0.10
N VAL A 439 -16.90 6.24 0.48
CA VAL A 439 -15.80 6.26 1.47
C VAL A 439 -14.51 6.78 0.84
N MET A 440 -14.13 6.31 -0.36
CA MET A 440 -12.90 6.72 -1.04
C MET A 440 -12.95 8.17 -1.55
N LYS A 441 -14.16 8.69 -1.86
CA LYS A 441 -14.33 10.10 -2.23
C LYS A 441 -14.07 11.05 -1.06
N SER A 442 -14.28 10.60 0.18
CA SER A 442 -14.19 11.45 1.37
C SER A 442 -12.81 12.11 1.54
N SER A 443 -12.82 13.35 2.02
CA SER A 443 -11.60 14.09 2.36
C SER A 443 -10.80 13.41 3.48
N VAL A 444 -11.49 12.73 4.40
CA VAL A 444 -10.88 11.94 5.49
C VAL A 444 -9.98 10.83 4.95
N ILE A 445 -10.49 9.99 4.05
CA ILE A 445 -9.69 8.89 3.47
C ILE A 445 -8.58 9.41 2.56
N ARG A 446 -8.86 10.45 1.77
CA ARG A 446 -7.82 11.08 0.94
C ARG A 446 -6.66 11.62 1.77
N LEU A 447 -6.96 12.26 2.91
CA LEU A 447 -5.94 12.74 3.84
C LEU A 447 -5.15 11.57 4.45
N LEU A 448 -5.83 10.49 4.87
CA LEU A 448 -5.18 9.30 5.41
C LEU A 448 -4.22 8.66 4.41
N VAL A 449 -4.67 8.45 3.18
CA VAL A 449 -3.85 7.84 2.12
C VAL A 449 -2.64 8.73 1.81
N ASN A 450 -2.80 10.05 1.83
CA ASN A 450 -1.66 10.96 1.72
C ASN A 450 -0.67 10.80 2.89
N HIS A 451 -1.16 10.70 4.13
CA HIS A 451 -0.30 10.41 5.29
C HIS A 451 0.43 9.06 5.15
N PHE A 452 -0.25 8.03 4.65
CA PHE A 452 0.33 6.72 4.38
C PHE A 452 1.43 6.78 3.31
N LYS A 453 1.17 7.48 2.21
CA LYS A 453 2.14 7.73 1.15
C LYS A 453 3.38 8.44 1.70
N LEU A 454 3.21 9.53 2.44
CA LEU A 454 4.31 10.28 3.06
C LEU A 454 5.07 9.45 4.11
N ALA A 455 4.38 8.54 4.80
CA ALA A 455 4.95 7.61 5.76
C ALA A 455 5.62 6.38 5.14
N GLY A 456 5.52 6.19 3.82
CA GLY A 456 6.05 5.02 3.11
C GLY A 456 5.28 3.72 3.37
N VAL A 457 3.98 3.80 3.65
CA VAL A 457 3.10 2.63 3.83
C VAL A 457 2.66 2.10 2.47
N GLN A 458 3.52 1.28 1.87
CA GLN A 458 3.42 0.85 0.47
C GLN A 458 2.25 -0.08 0.17
N GLU A 459 1.59 -0.69 1.16
CA GLU A 459 0.41 -1.52 0.87
C GLU A 459 -0.83 -0.71 0.49
N VAL A 460 -0.81 0.60 0.77
CA VAL A 460 -1.99 1.49 0.71
C VAL A 460 -1.62 2.94 0.37
N ASP A 461 -0.60 3.16 -0.47
CA ASP A 461 -0.11 4.51 -0.78
C ASP A 461 -0.88 5.23 -1.91
N THR A 462 -1.80 4.52 -2.58
CA THR A 462 -2.81 5.08 -3.49
C THR A 462 -4.24 4.82 -3.00
N ILE A 463 -5.20 5.61 -3.50
CA ILE A 463 -6.63 5.43 -3.17
C ILE A 463 -7.14 4.07 -3.65
N ASP A 464 -6.71 3.63 -4.84
CA ASP A 464 -7.13 2.34 -5.40
C ASP A 464 -6.55 1.17 -4.60
N GLU A 465 -5.29 1.24 -4.17
CA GLU A 465 -4.70 0.22 -3.30
C GLU A 465 -5.37 0.21 -1.92
N PHE A 466 -5.62 1.37 -1.32
CA PHE A 466 -6.38 1.46 -0.08
C PHE A 466 -7.80 0.89 -0.25
N ARG A 467 -8.48 1.16 -1.37
CA ARG A 467 -9.78 0.56 -1.70
C ARG A 467 -9.71 -0.96 -1.74
N MET A 468 -8.77 -1.51 -2.52
CA MET A 468 -8.58 -2.96 -2.63
C MET A 468 -8.24 -3.58 -1.28
N TRP A 469 -7.43 -2.89 -0.48
CA TRP A 469 -7.03 -3.30 0.85
C TRP A 469 -8.23 -3.32 1.81
N ILE A 470 -9.04 -2.27 1.84
CA ILE A 470 -10.28 -2.21 2.62
C ILE A 470 -11.23 -3.32 2.19
N LYS A 471 -11.46 -3.49 0.88
CA LYS A 471 -12.33 -4.56 0.37
C LYS A 471 -11.88 -5.92 0.88
N LYS A 472 -10.58 -6.22 0.82
CA LYS A 472 -10.00 -7.47 1.32
C LYS A 472 -10.04 -7.60 2.85
N LYS A 473 -9.85 -6.53 3.60
CA LYS A 473 -9.78 -6.60 5.08
C LYS A 473 -11.14 -6.55 5.76
N TRP A 474 -12.05 -5.76 5.22
CA TRP A 474 -13.35 -5.51 5.84
C TRP A 474 -14.43 -6.47 5.35
N PHE A 475 -14.44 -6.83 4.06
CA PHE A 475 -15.54 -7.57 3.43
C PHE A 475 -15.25 -9.03 3.15
N THR A 476 -14.01 -9.52 3.33
CA THR A 476 -13.74 -10.94 3.21
C THR A 476 -14.39 -11.70 4.34
N THR A 477 -15.27 -12.63 3.99
CA THR A 477 -16.01 -13.47 4.93
C THR A 477 -15.15 -14.60 5.47
N TYR A 478 -15.42 -15.02 6.71
CA TYR A 478 -14.77 -16.15 7.38
C TYR A 478 -15.77 -16.88 8.27
N ALA A 479 -15.42 -18.12 8.65
CA ALA A 479 -16.16 -18.88 9.63
C ALA A 479 -15.80 -18.42 11.06
N ARG A 480 -16.78 -17.90 11.81
CA ARG A 480 -16.51 -17.36 13.15
C ARG A 480 -16.48 -18.43 14.24
N ARG A 481 -17.35 -19.44 14.16
CA ARG A 481 -17.56 -20.41 15.25
C ARG A 481 -17.70 -21.87 14.83
N ASN A 482 -17.97 -22.17 13.56
CA ASN A 482 -18.41 -23.51 13.22
C ASN A 482 -17.26 -24.45 12.85
N GLU A 483 -17.39 -25.71 13.27
CA GLU A 483 -16.53 -26.81 12.84
C GLU A 483 -16.75 -27.17 11.35
N GLU A 484 -17.86 -26.68 10.77
CA GLU A 484 -18.28 -26.93 9.39
C GLU A 484 -17.68 -25.94 8.36
N GLY A 485 -17.01 -24.86 8.81
CA GLY A 485 -16.35 -23.89 7.92
C GLY A 485 -17.30 -23.01 7.08
N ILE A 486 -18.45 -22.61 7.63
CA ILE A 486 -19.42 -21.74 6.94
C ILE A 486 -18.96 -20.31 7.13
N ASN A 487 -18.70 -19.63 6.01
CA ASN A 487 -18.41 -18.20 5.99
C ASN A 487 -19.67 -17.40 6.34
N ASP A 488 -19.81 -17.08 7.62
CA ASP A 488 -21.01 -16.52 8.24
C ASP A 488 -20.79 -15.11 8.81
N SER A 489 -19.60 -14.54 8.61
CA SER A 489 -19.20 -13.28 9.22
C SER A 489 -18.13 -12.56 8.42
N SER A 490 -18.09 -11.24 8.55
CA SER A 490 -16.99 -10.38 8.11
C SER A 490 -16.66 -9.33 9.18
N LEU A 491 -15.48 -8.70 9.08
CA LEU A 491 -15.14 -7.58 9.97
C LEU A 491 -16.15 -6.44 9.83
N PHE A 492 -16.55 -6.15 8.60
CA PHE A 492 -17.49 -5.08 8.28
C PHE A 492 -18.83 -5.31 8.96
N GLU A 493 -19.40 -6.49 8.78
CA GLU A 493 -20.64 -6.88 9.46
C GLU A 493 -20.50 -6.77 10.97
N HIS A 494 -19.46 -7.43 11.52
CA HIS A 494 -19.23 -7.45 12.95
C HIS A 494 -19.12 -6.04 13.54
N PHE A 495 -18.38 -5.16 12.87
CA PHE A 495 -18.13 -3.82 13.37
C PHE A 495 -19.37 -2.93 13.25
N PHE A 496 -19.93 -2.80 12.04
CA PHE A 496 -20.99 -1.84 11.73
C PHE A 496 -22.39 -2.33 12.08
N PHE A 497 -22.69 -3.62 11.89
CA PHE A 497 -24.04 -4.17 12.08
C PHE A 497 -24.19 -5.02 13.33
N GLY A 498 -23.11 -5.70 13.74
CA GLY A 498 -23.07 -6.60 14.88
C GLY A 498 -23.82 -7.90 14.66
N GLU A 499 -23.59 -8.84 15.59
CA GLU A 499 -24.07 -10.21 15.48
C GLU A 499 -24.65 -10.67 16.82
N ILE A 500 -25.49 -11.69 16.77
CA ILE A 500 -26.18 -12.31 17.88
C ILE A 500 -25.73 -13.77 17.95
N VAL A 501 -25.32 -14.15 19.16
CA VAL A 501 -25.07 -15.54 19.53
C VAL A 501 -26.27 -15.99 20.33
N GLU A 502 -27.22 -16.68 19.68
CA GLU A 502 -28.46 -17.12 20.32
C GLU A 502 -28.19 -18.04 21.51
N GLU A 503 -27.26 -18.99 21.36
CA GLU A 503 -26.89 -19.97 22.41
C GLU A 503 -26.31 -19.34 23.68
N GLU A 504 -25.65 -18.18 23.55
CA GLU A 504 -25.07 -17.46 24.68
C GLU A 504 -25.95 -16.29 25.15
N GLU A 505 -27.08 -16.06 24.49
CA GLU A 505 -27.97 -14.91 24.70
C GLU A 505 -27.25 -13.54 24.62
N LYS A 506 -26.25 -13.40 23.73
CA LYS A 506 -25.34 -12.24 23.68
C LYS A 506 -25.24 -11.57 22.33
N VAL A 507 -24.88 -10.29 22.36
CA VAL A 507 -24.54 -9.48 21.18
C VAL A 507 -23.02 -9.31 21.05
N LEU A 508 -22.48 -9.74 19.91
CA LEU A 508 -21.10 -9.49 19.48
C LEU A 508 -21.04 -8.26 18.57
N GLY A 509 -19.90 -7.57 18.55
CA GLY A 509 -19.69 -6.45 17.63
C GLY A 509 -20.61 -5.26 17.91
N LEU A 510 -21.19 -4.65 16.86
CA LEU A 510 -22.02 -3.45 16.96
C LEU A 510 -21.30 -2.32 17.69
N HIS A 511 -20.21 -1.85 17.08
CA HIS A 511 -19.35 -0.80 17.61
C HIS A 511 -19.68 0.59 17.05
N TYR A 512 -20.52 0.66 16.01
CA TYR A 512 -20.87 1.90 15.33
C TYR A 512 -22.12 2.59 15.91
N TRP A 513 -21.98 3.85 16.30
CA TRP A 513 -23.00 4.58 17.06
C TRP A 513 -24.26 4.94 16.26
N LEU A 514 -24.16 5.24 14.95
CA LEU A 514 -25.35 5.52 14.14
C LEU A 514 -26.19 4.26 13.91
N ARG A 515 -25.56 3.08 13.82
CA ARG A 515 -26.32 1.82 13.77
C ARG A 515 -27.04 1.60 15.10
N TYR A 516 -26.38 1.82 16.23
CA TYR A 516 -27.00 1.79 17.56
C TYR A 516 -28.22 2.74 17.61
N PHE A 517 -28.04 3.99 17.16
CA PHE A 517 -29.12 5.00 17.11
C PHE A 517 -30.34 4.53 16.33
N LEU A 518 -30.15 3.97 15.14
CA LEU A 518 -31.26 3.48 14.31
C LEU A 518 -32.00 2.32 14.97
N LEU A 519 -31.27 1.38 15.57
CA LEU A 519 -31.84 0.24 16.28
C LEU A 519 -32.60 0.68 17.55
N GLU A 520 -32.06 1.64 18.31
CA GLU A 520 -32.73 2.23 19.48
C GLU A 520 -33.98 3.03 19.07
N SER A 521 -33.89 3.77 17.96
CA SER A 521 -35.02 4.52 17.40
C SER A 521 -36.15 3.62 16.94
N ALA A 522 -35.81 2.47 16.35
CA ALA A 522 -36.74 1.42 15.95
C ALA A 522 -37.28 0.58 17.12
N GLY A 523 -36.86 0.84 18.37
CA GLY A 523 -37.29 0.09 19.54
C GLY A 523 -36.67 -1.32 19.66
N GLN A 524 -35.66 -1.62 18.85
CA GLN A 524 -34.95 -2.90 18.87
C GLN A 524 -33.86 -2.92 19.95
N ILE A 525 -33.35 -1.75 20.33
CA ILE A 525 -32.42 -1.62 21.46
C ILE A 525 -33.13 -1.11 22.71
N THR A 526 -32.87 -1.79 23.83
CA THR A 526 -33.23 -1.35 25.17
C THR A 526 -31.97 -0.91 25.91
N TYR A 527 -31.81 0.38 26.15
CA TYR A 527 -30.69 0.94 26.91
C TYR A 527 -30.76 0.56 28.39
N LEU A 528 -29.62 0.16 28.98
CA LEU A 528 -29.51 -0.28 30.37
C LEU A 528 -28.57 0.58 31.21
N GLY A 529 -27.99 1.65 30.65
CA GLY A 529 -27.13 2.57 31.36
C GLY A 529 -25.69 2.60 30.86
N TYR A 530 -24.94 3.59 31.34
CA TYR A 530 -23.55 3.79 30.93
C TYR A 530 -22.58 3.07 31.86
N LYS A 531 -21.46 2.64 31.31
CA LYS A 531 -20.28 2.19 32.06
C LYS A 531 -19.15 3.22 32.00
N MET A 532 -19.02 3.89 30.86
CA MET A 532 -18.13 5.03 30.67
C MET A 532 -18.84 6.04 29.77
N LYS A 533 -18.72 7.33 30.09
CA LYS A 533 -19.24 8.41 29.28
C LYS A 533 -18.23 9.52 29.11
N GLU A 534 -18.08 9.96 27.88
CA GLU A 534 -17.45 11.20 27.48
C GLU A 534 -18.34 11.76 26.37
N GLU A 535 -19.13 12.78 26.71
CA GLU A 535 -20.27 13.26 25.91
C GLU A 535 -19.92 13.73 24.50
N GLU A 536 -18.63 13.92 24.20
CA GLU A 536 -18.16 14.47 22.94
C GLU A 536 -17.61 13.43 21.97
N SER A 537 -17.01 12.35 22.48
CA SER A 537 -16.19 11.48 21.64
C SER A 537 -16.36 9.99 21.91
N TYR A 538 -16.90 9.59 23.07
CA TYR A 538 -16.86 8.17 23.44
C TYR A 538 -17.91 7.74 24.47
N ALA A 539 -18.48 6.56 24.25
CA ALA A 539 -19.34 5.90 25.22
C ALA A 539 -19.06 4.40 25.34
N THR A 540 -19.17 3.88 26.55
CA THR A 540 -19.37 2.45 26.80
C THR A 540 -20.70 2.27 27.51
N VAL A 541 -21.60 1.51 26.90
CA VAL A 541 -22.98 1.33 27.38
C VAL A 541 -23.36 -0.14 27.50
N ALA A 542 -24.30 -0.44 28.39
CA ALA A 542 -24.97 -1.73 28.45
C ALA A 542 -26.35 -1.62 27.79
N TYR A 543 -26.75 -2.63 27.02
CA TYR A 543 -28.05 -2.66 26.37
C TYR A 543 -28.50 -4.08 26.05
N LYS A 544 -29.76 -4.22 25.65
CA LYS A 544 -30.27 -5.40 24.94
C LYS A 544 -30.60 -5.05 23.51
N TRP A 545 -30.30 -5.92 22.55
CA TRP A 545 -30.76 -5.84 21.17
C TRP A 545 -31.66 -7.04 20.89
N ASN A 546 -32.95 -6.79 20.60
CA ASN A 546 -33.96 -7.84 20.42
C ASN A 546 -33.98 -8.87 21.56
N GLY A 547 -33.74 -8.42 22.81
CA GLY A 547 -33.69 -9.26 24.00
C GLY A 547 -32.30 -9.78 24.37
N PHE A 548 -31.37 -9.88 23.41
CA PHE A 548 -30.01 -10.38 23.61
C PHE A 548 -29.12 -9.34 24.28
N ARG A 549 -28.29 -9.74 25.24
CA ARG A 549 -27.58 -8.81 26.12
C ARG A 549 -26.22 -8.41 25.56
N LYS A 550 -25.90 -7.12 25.63
CA LYS A 550 -24.53 -6.59 25.53
C LYS A 550 -24.15 -5.88 26.82
N ASP A 551 -23.23 -6.47 27.57
CA ASP A 551 -22.77 -5.86 28.82
C ASP A 551 -21.91 -4.62 28.58
N SER A 552 -21.11 -4.60 27.52
CA SER A 552 -20.18 -3.49 27.23
C SER A 552 -20.10 -3.25 25.72
N GLY A 553 -20.95 -2.37 25.21
CA GLY A 553 -20.86 -1.82 23.86
C GLY A 553 -20.09 -0.52 23.87
N SER A 554 -18.86 -0.55 23.35
CA SER A 554 -18.01 0.63 23.20
C SER A 554 -18.19 1.21 21.80
N MET A 555 -18.42 2.51 21.72
CA MET A 555 -18.62 3.25 20.47
C MET A 555 -17.90 4.60 20.52
N LEU A 556 -17.32 5.00 19.39
CA LEU A 556 -16.95 6.39 19.16
C LEU A 556 -18.23 7.16 18.83
N LEU A 557 -18.32 8.37 19.35
CA LEU A 557 -19.46 9.26 19.11
C LEU A 557 -19.03 10.35 18.13
N ARG A 558 -20.01 10.88 17.38
CA ARG A 558 -19.80 11.98 16.43
C ARG A 558 -18.75 11.65 15.36
N THR A 559 -18.83 10.45 14.81
CA THR A 559 -17.93 9.95 13.75
C THR A 559 -18.72 9.49 12.52
N THR A 560 -18.17 9.67 11.33
CA THR A 560 -18.66 9.06 10.08
C THR A 560 -18.11 7.64 9.86
N PRO A 561 -18.68 6.84 8.92
CA PRO A 561 -18.13 5.52 8.60
C PRO A 561 -16.68 5.59 8.10
N GLU A 562 -16.36 6.56 7.25
CA GLU A 562 -15.01 6.77 6.70
C GLU A 562 -13.98 7.11 7.78
N PHE A 563 -14.37 7.88 8.81
CA PHE A 563 -13.50 8.19 9.93
C PHE A 563 -13.16 6.96 10.77
N GLU A 564 -14.14 6.11 11.05
CA GLU A 564 -13.88 4.87 11.80
C GLU A 564 -13.09 3.87 10.97
N ILE A 565 -13.38 3.74 9.67
CA ILE A 565 -12.55 2.96 8.75
C ILE A 565 -11.10 3.46 8.78
N ALA A 566 -10.87 4.78 8.72
CA ALA A 566 -9.54 5.37 8.79
C ALA A 566 -8.82 4.99 10.10
N LEU A 567 -9.47 5.23 11.24
CA LEU A 567 -8.92 4.95 12.56
C LEU A 567 -8.54 3.47 12.73
N PHE A 568 -9.45 2.56 12.40
CA PHE A 568 -9.22 1.14 12.59
C PHE A 568 -8.24 0.56 11.56
N SER A 569 -8.09 1.20 10.40
CA SER A 569 -7.02 0.89 9.43
C SER A 569 -5.64 1.24 10.00
N MET A 570 -5.49 2.43 10.59
CA MET A 570 -4.26 2.79 11.34
C MET A 570 -4.03 1.85 12.52
N GLY A 571 -5.11 1.47 13.20
CA GLY A 571 -5.10 0.49 14.28
C GLY A 571 -4.49 -0.85 13.88
N TYR A 572 -4.91 -1.35 12.72
CA TYR A 572 -4.40 -2.59 12.15
C TYR A 572 -2.92 -2.49 11.76
N LEU A 573 -2.55 -1.43 11.02
CA LEU A 573 -1.22 -1.28 10.44
C LEU A 573 -0.15 -0.96 11.50
N PHE A 574 -0.46 -0.09 12.47
CA PHE A 574 0.53 0.43 13.40
C PHE A 574 0.38 -0.06 14.83
N LYS A 575 -0.77 -0.68 15.18
CA LYS A 575 -1.07 -1.21 16.52
C LYS A 575 -0.77 -0.20 17.64
N PRO A 576 -1.31 1.04 17.56
CA PRO A 576 -1.04 2.10 18.51
C PRO A 576 -1.45 1.71 19.93
N LYS A 577 -0.61 2.07 20.91
CA LYS A 577 -0.86 1.73 22.31
C LYS A 577 -1.64 2.80 23.04
N ARG A 578 -1.47 4.06 22.66
CA ARG A 578 -2.10 5.20 23.32
C ARG A 578 -2.21 6.41 22.40
N ILE A 579 -3.31 6.45 21.64
CA ILE A 579 -3.69 7.60 20.81
C ILE A 579 -4.79 8.41 21.50
N GLN A 580 -4.90 9.69 21.15
CA GLN A 580 -5.93 10.58 21.68
C GLN A 580 -6.97 10.91 20.61
N PHE A 581 -8.25 10.91 21.01
CA PHE A 581 -9.36 11.45 20.24
C PHE A 581 -10.30 12.18 21.20
N GLY A 582 -10.60 13.44 20.90
CA GLY A 582 -11.31 14.31 21.82
C GLY A 582 -10.62 14.35 23.20
N ARG A 583 -11.39 14.04 24.26
CA ARG A 583 -10.87 14.01 25.65
C ARG A 583 -10.43 12.63 26.10
N CYS A 584 -10.46 11.63 25.22
CA CYS A 584 -10.14 10.25 25.53
C CYS A 584 -8.79 9.83 24.96
N THR A 585 -8.03 9.06 25.75
CA THR A 585 -6.86 8.32 25.25
C THR A 585 -7.15 6.83 25.29
N PHE A 586 -6.81 6.09 24.24
CA PHE A 586 -7.07 4.66 24.13
C PHE A 586 -6.06 3.94 23.23
N ALA A 587 -6.08 2.60 23.30
CA ALA A 587 -5.45 1.74 22.32
C ALA A 587 -6.48 1.29 21.28
N VAL A 588 -6.03 0.83 20.11
CA VAL A 588 -6.89 0.06 19.20
C VAL A 588 -6.60 -1.42 19.39
N ALA A 589 -7.64 -2.22 19.62
CA ALA A 589 -7.55 -3.67 19.65
C ALA A 589 -7.99 -4.27 18.33
N SER A 590 -7.25 -5.28 17.91
CA SER A 590 -7.40 -5.97 16.64
C SER A 590 -7.27 -7.46 16.91
N HIS A 591 -8.29 -8.24 16.58
CA HIS A 591 -8.21 -9.70 16.63
C HIS A 591 -8.12 -10.28 15.22
N GLU A 592 -7.21 -11.23 15.05
CA GLU A 592 -6.96 -11.90 13.78
C GLU A 592 -7.18 -13.40 13.97
N ALA A 593 -7.64 -14.09 12.92
CA ALA A 593 -7.78 -15.54 12.86
C ALA A 593 -7.09 -16.07 11.61
N GLU A 594 -6.51 -17.27 11.68
CA GLU A 594 -5.89 -17.94 10.53
C GLU A 594 -6.71 -19.17 10.15
N GLU A 595 -7.12 -19.27 8.89
CA GLU A 595 -7.78 -20.46 8.35
C GLU A 595 -7.16 -20.79 7.00
N ASN A 596 -6.69 -22.04 6.82
CA ASN A 596 -6.05 -22.51 5.59
C ASN A 596 -4.88 -21.62 5.10
N GLY A 597 -4.13 -20.99 6.01
CA GLY A 597 -3.02 -20.08 5.69
C GLY A 597 -3.45 -18.67 5.28
N ILE A 598 -4.75 -18.35 5.38
CA ILE A 598 -5.30 -17.01 5.15
C ILE A 598 -5.57 -16.34 6.49
N MET A 599 -5.03 -15.13 6.67
CA MET A 599 -5.24 -14.30 7.85
C MET A 599 -6.48 -13.41 7.66
N TYR A 600 -7.48 -13.63 8.50
CA TYR A 600 -8.71 -12.86 8.58
C TYR A 600 -8.64 -11.86 9.73
N TYR A 601 -9.21 -10.68 9.51
CA TYR A 601 -9.36 -9.71 10.56
C TYR A 601 -10.77 -9.84 11.13
N THR A 602 -10.89 -10.23 12.41
CA THR A 602 -12.17 -10.71 12.94
C THR A 602 -12.91 -9.74 13.84
N SER A 603 -12.18 -8.84 14.50
CA SER A 603 -12.78 -7.73 15.24
C SER A 603 -11.81 -6.58 15.45
N THR A 604 -12.39 -5.38 15.55
CA THR A 604 -11.68 -4.16 15.89
C THR A 604 -12.50 -3.30 16.83
N PHE A 605 -11.87 -2.70 17.83
CA PHE A 605 -12.55 -1.79 18.76
C PHE A 605 -11.56 -0.96 19.58
N VAL A 606 -12.08 0.11 20.18
CA VAL A 606 -11.36 0.93 21.15
C VAL A 606 -11.11 0.15 22.44
N LYS A 607 -9.84 0.01 22.84
CA LYS A 607 -9.42 -0.72 24.04
C LYS A 607 -8.88 0.20 25.12
N SER A 608 -9.29 -0.08 26.36
CA SER A 608 -8.81 0.59 27.58
C SER A 608 -8.91 2.13 27.53
N PRO A 609 -10.08 2.69 27.20
CA PRO A 609 -10.29 4.14 27.14
C PRO A 609 -10.04 4.80 28.50
N LYS A 610 -9.44 5.98 28.47
CA LYS A 610 -9.30 6.89 29.62
C LYS A 610 -9.68 8.29 29.18
N CYS A 611 -10.82 8.78 29.67
CA CYS A 611 -11.35 10.08 29.31
C CYS A 611 -11.17 11.09 30.44
N LYS A 612 -10.69 12.29 30.11
CA LYS A 612 -10.55 13.39 31.07
C LYS A 612 -11.93 14.01 31.34
N LYS A 613 -12.18 14.39 32.60
CA LYS A 613 -13.36 15.17 32.95
C LYS A 613 -13.29 16.55 32.27
N PRO A 614 -14.45 17.19 31.97
CA PRO A 614 -14.47 18.59 31.59
C PRO A 614 -13.68 19.43 32.61
N LYS A 615 -12.87 20.37 32.13
CA LYS A 615 -12.39 21.44 33.02
C LYS A 615 -13.64 22.23 33.43
N ALA A 616 -13.86 22.31 34.73
CA ALA A 616 -14.97 23.05 35.34
C ALA A 616 -14.89 24.54 35.01
#